data_AF-A0A3B9LEH7-F1
#
_entry.id   AF-A0A3B9LEH7-F1
#
_cell.length_a   1.000
_cell.length_b   1.000
_cell.length_c   1.000
_cell.angle_alpha   90.00
_cell.angle_beta   90.00
_cell.angle_gamma   90.00
#
_symmetry.space_group_name_H-M   'P 1'
#
loop_
_entity.id
_entity.type
_entity.pdbx_description
1 polymer ?
#
loop_
_entity_poly.entity_id
_entity_poly.type
_entity_poly.pdbx_seq_one_letter_code
_entity_poly.pdbx_strand_id
1 'polypeptide(L)'
;MDAVAHRTKTGILRRFLSALGPGVTAGAADDDPSGIATYSIVGAQLGTSLLWTAFITWPLMACVQFMCARIGMVTGMGLGDALRRKGPRSLLFFGAAALLAANSINVGADLSGMADSAEMLTGINSHIYVVVFGVAIAIATIRFRYHRIAGIMKWLALILFAYVITAFIIGPDWRAVLRDTFIPSLPSDHNA
;
A
#
# COMPACT_ATOMS: atom_id res chain seq x y z
N MET A 1 -44.47 -27.25 10.46
CA MET A 1 -43.35 -27.37 11.42
C MET A 1 -42.25 -26.48 10.92
N ASP A 2 -42.34 -25.23 11.38
CA ASP A 2 -41.58 -24.09 10.94
C ASP A 2 -40.16 -24.10 11.50
N ALA A 3 -39.17 -23.94 10.63
CA ALA A 3 -37.84 -23.50 11.02
C ALA A 3 -37.54 -22.21 10.27
N VAL A 4 -38.20 -21.13 10.70
CA VAL A 4 -37.88 -19.76 10.30
C VAL A 4 -36.46 -19.46 10.78
N ALA A 5 -35.52 -19.45 9.84
CA ALA A 5 -34.14 -19.08 10.08
C ALA A 5 -34.08 -17.67 10.69
N HIS A 6 -33.58 -17.59 11.92
CA HIS A 6 -33.23 -16.34 12.61
C HIS A 6 -32.21 -15.57 11.76
N ARG A 7 -32.67 -14.62 10.94
CA ARG A 7 -31.80 -13.58 10.37
C ARG A 7 -31.37 -12.66 11.51
N THR A 8 -30.24 -12.97 12.14
CA THR A 8 -29.58 -12.06 13.08
C THR A 8 -29.34 -10.74 12.36
N LYS A 9 -30.00 -9.66 12.83
CA LYS A 9 -29.76 -8.30 12.35
C LYS A 9 -28.32 -7.91 12.72
N THR A 10 -27.34 -8.27 11.89
CA THR A 10 -25.99 -7.72 12.01
C THR A 10 -26.12 -6.21 11.87
N GLY A 11 -25.81 -5.48 12.94
CA GLY A 11 -25.90 -4.03 12.98
C GLY A 11 -25.15 -3.39 11.80
N ILE A 12 -25.67 -2.25 11.32
CA ILE A 12 -25.12 -1.49 10.19
C ILE A 12 -23.61 -1.29 10.33
N LEU A 13 -23.14 -1.06 11.56
CA LEU A 13 -21.73 -0.97 11.91
C LEU A 13 -20.92 -2.22 11.52
N ARG A 14 -21.40 -3.43 11.88
CA ARG A 14 -20.71 -4.69 11.56
C ARG A 14 -20.65 -4.94 10.05
N ARG A 15 -21.69 -4.54 9.32
CA ARG A 15 -21.74 -4.64 7.84
C ARG A 15 -20.80 -3.64 7.18
N PHE A 16 -20.68 -2.43 7.72
CA PHE A 16 -19.74 -1.41 7.26
C PHE A 16 -18.28 -1.83 7.51
N LEU A 17 -17.96 -2.29 8.73
CA LEU A 17 -16.64 -2.84 9.06
C LEU A 17 -16.28 -4.07 8.21
N SER A 18 -17.24 -4.94 7.90
CA SER A 18 -16.96 -6.06 6.99
C SER A 18 -16.69 -5.61 5.56
N ALA A 19 -17.35 -4.54 5.10
CA ALA A 19 -17.19 -3.99 3.75
C ALA A 19 -15.89 -3.18 3.58
N LEU A 20 -15.36 -2.60 4.66
CA LEU A 20 -14.06 -1.92 4.68
C LEU A 20 -12.88 -2.88 4.49
N GLY A 21 -13.06 -4.17 4.79
CA GLY A 21 -11.98 -5.16 4.82
C GLY A 21 -11.09 -5.17 3.57
N PRO A 22 -11.66 -5.32 2.35
CA PRO A 22 -10.89 -5.32 1.11
C PRO A 22 -10.21 -3.99 0.80
N GLY A 23 -10.87 -2.86 1.11
CA GLY A 23 -10.32 -1.52 0.88
C GLY A 23 -9.14 -1.20 1.79
N VAL A 24 -9.25 -1.53 3.09
CA VAL A 24 -8.15 -1.37 4.05
C VAL A 24 -6.95 -2.23 3.66
N THR A 25 -7.19 -3.47 3.21
CA THR A 25 -6.08 -4.33 2.75
C THR A 25 -5.46 -3.86 1.46
N ALA A 26 -6.23 -3.23 0.57
CA ALA A 26 -5.71 -2.66 -0.67
C ALA A 26 -4.88 -1.40 -0.39
N GLY A 27 -5.37 -0.49 0.46
CA GLY A 27 -4.61 0.69 0.87
C GLY A 27 -3.35 0.35 1.64
N ALA A 28 -3.43 -0.56 2.62
CA ALA A 28 -2.25 -1.00 3.36
C ALA A 28 -1.23 -1.76 2.51
N ALA A 29 -1.63 -2.31 1.35
CA ALA A 29 -0.71 -2.91 0.40
C ALA A 29 -0.11 -1.89 -0.57
N ASP A 30 -0.70 -0.69 -0.70
CA ASP A 30 -0.18 0.44 -1.49
C ASP A 30 0.95 1.16 -0.73
N ASP A 31 0.90 1.16 0.60
CA ASP A 31 1.95 1.68 1.49
C ASP A 31 3.00 0.59 1.82
N ASP A 32 3.73 0.15 0.80
CA ASP A 32 4.80 -0.84 0.92
C ASP A 32 6.12 -0.23 1.45
N PRO A 33 7.08 -1.07 1.92
CA PRO A 33 8.36 -0.59 2.43
C PRO A 33 9.13 0.26 1.41
N SER A 34 9.03 -0.04 0.12
CA SER A 34 9.70 0.74 -0.93
C SER A 34 9.10 2.15 -1.09
N GLY A 35 7.78 2.30 -1.02
CA GLY A 35 7.09 3.60 -1.00
C GLY A 35 7.46 4.40 0.24
N ILE A 36 7.40 3.79 1.42
CA ILE A 36 7.79 4.41 2.69
C ILE A 36 9.25 4.89 2.66
N ALA A 37 10.17 4.06 2.17
CA ALA A 37 11.58 4.41 2.03
C ALA A 37 11.75 5.60 1.08
N THR A 38 11.07 5.59 -0.07
CA THR A 38 11.10 6.68 -1.05
C THR A 38 10.63 7.99 -0.43
N TYR A 39 9.47 8.01 0.22
CA TYR A 39 8.95 9.23 0.84
C TYR A 39 9.80 9.70 2.02
N SER A 40 10.44 8.78 2.75
CA SER A 40 11.34 9.12 3.85
C SER A 40 12.64 9.76 3.36
N ILE A 41 13.25 9.20 2.30
CA ILE A 41 14.46 9.76 1.68
C ILE A 41 14.15 11.12 1.05
N VAL A 42 13.05 11.21 0.31
CA VAL A 42 12.59 12.46 -0.31
C VAL A 42 12.26 13.51 0.76
N GLY A 43 11.60 13.14 1.84
CA GLY A 43 11.29 14.05 2.96
C GLY A 43 12.54 14.50 3.70
N ALA A 44 13.55 13.64 3.84
CA ALA A 44 14.84 14.00 4.43
C ALA A 44 15.63 14.99 3.55
N GLN A 45 15.60 14.81 2.23
CA GLN A 45 16.36 15.62 1.27
C GLN A 45 15.65 16.93 0.90
N LEU A 46 14.33 16.88 0.69
CA LEU A 46 13.53 17.97 0.10
C LEU A 46 12.55 18.58 1.11
N GLY A 47 12.58 18.14 2.37
CA GLY A 47 11.68 18.61 3.40
C GLY A 47 10.20 18.43 3.04
N THR A 48 9.39 19.43 3.36
CA THR A 48 7.93 19.42 3.16
C THR A 48 7.50 19.89 1.78
N SER A 49 8.41 20.37 0.92
CA SER A 49 8.09 21.07 -0.32
C SER A 49 7.29 20.24 -1.33
N LEU A 50 7.37 18.91 -1.28
CA LEU A 50 6.62 18.01 -2.16
C LEU A 50 5.30 17.49 -1.58
N LEU A 51 4.87 17.94 -0.38
CA LEU A 51 3.62 17.47 0.22
C LEU A 51 2.39 17.75 -0.66
N TRP A 52 2.39 18.83 -1.43
CA TRP A 52 1.29 19.16 -2.34
C TRP A 52 1.04 18.09 -3.40
N THR A 53 2.03 17.26 -3.74
CA THR A 53 1.82 16.19 -4.72
C THR A 53 0.83 15.16 -4.17
N ALA A 54 0.85 14.89 -2.86
CA ALA A 54 -0.10 13.98 -2.21
C ALA A 54 -1.55 14.44 -2.37
N PHE A 55 -1.80 15.75 -2.33
CA PHE A 55 -3.14 16.31 -2.53
C PHE A 55 -3.71 16.01 -3.92
N ILE A 56 -2.84 15.93 -4.94
CA ILE A 56 -3.23 15.62 -6.33
C ILE A 56 -3.24 14.11 -6.57
N THR A 57 -2.24 13.37 -6.09
CA THR A 57 -2.12 11.94 -6.35
C THR A 57 -3.15 11.12 -5.60
N TRP A 58 -3.56 11.53 -4.40
CA TRP A 58 -4.57 10.83 -3.60
C TRP A 58 -5.93 10.67 -4.34
N PRO A 59 -6.59 11.73 -4.85
CA PRO A 59 -7.85 11.57 -5.57
C PRO A 59 -7.67 10.81 -6.89
N LEU A 60 -6.52 10.93 -7.55
CA LEU A 60 -6.20 10.15 -8.75
C LEU A 60 -6.15 8.64 -8.42
N MET A 61 -5.42 8.27 -7.37
CA MET A 61 -5.32 6.89 -6.89
C MET A 61 -6.69 6.35 -6.47
N ALA A 62 -7.47 7.15 -5.72
CA ALA A 62 -8.82 6.79 -5.32
C ALA A 62 -9.74 6.53 -6.54
N CYS A 63 -9.65 7.34 -7.59
CA CYS A 63 -10.38 7.12 -8.84
C CYS A 63 -9.98 5.80 -9.51
N VAL A 64 -8.68 5.52 -9.59
CA VAL A 64 -8.16 4.27 -10.17
C VAL A 64 -8.64 3.06 -9.37
N GLN A 65 -8.44 3.06 -8.05
CA GLN A 65 -8.90 1.96 -7.18
C GLN A 65 -10.42 1.76 -7.24
N PHE A 66 -11.19 2.85 -7.27
CA PHE A 66 -12.65 2.79 -7.40
C PHE A 66 -13.08 2.14 -8.72
N MET A 67 -12.42 2.48 -9.84
CA MET A 67 -12.70 1.87 -11.14
C MET A 67 -12.31 0.40 -11.17
N CYS A 68 -11.16 0.02 -10.59
CA CYS A 68 -10.73 -1.37 -10.44
C CYS A 68 -11.75 -2.19 -9.64
N ALA A 69 -12.19 -1.66 -8.49
CA ALA A 69 -13.19 -2.30 -7.65
C ALA A 69 -14.55 -2.44 -8.37
N ARG A 70 -14.98 -1.40 -9.09
CA ARG A 70 -16.24 -1.41 -9.86
C ARG A 70 -16.21 -2.44 -10.98
N ILE A 71 -15.10 -2.57 -11.72
CA ILE A 71 -14.93 -3.59 -12.75
C ILE A 71 -15.04 -4.98 -12.10
N GLY A 72 -14.34 -5.23 -11.00
CA GLY A 72 -14.41 -6.50 -10.26
C GLY A 72 -15.82 -6.83 -9.76
N MET A 73 -16.53 -5.86 -9.18
CA MET A 73 -17.89 -6.05 -8.65
C MET A 73 -18.93 -6.30 -9.74
N VAL A 74 -18.87 -5.58 -10.87
CA VAL A 74 -19.88 -5.68 -11.94
C VAL A 74 -19.63 -6.89 -12.85
N THR A 75 -18.37 -7.16 -13.18
CA THR A 75 -18.03 -8.21 -14.15
C THR A 75 -17.76 -9.56 -13.52
N GLY A 76 -17.48 -9.61 -12.21
CA GLY A 76 -17.02 -10.82 -11.51
C GLY A 76 -15.64 -11.29 -11.94
N MET A 77 -14.89 -10.46 -12.68
CA MET A 77 -13.59 -10.78 -13.27
C MET A 77 -12.52 -9.79 -12.83
N GLY A 78 -11.26 -10.23 -12.81
CA GLY A 78 -10.13 -9.34 -12.63
C GLY A 78 -9.87 -8.44 -13.85
N LEU A 79 -9.08 -7.39 -13.67
CA LEU A 79 -8.69 -6.48 -14.75
C LEU A 79 -8.00 -7.21 -15.92
N GLY A 80 -7.14 -8.19 -15.63
CA GLY A 80 -6.49 -9.00 -16.66
C GLY A 80 -7.48 -9.79 -17.53
N ASP A 81 -8.49 -10.39 -16.91
CA ASP A 81 -9.55 -11.12 -17.62
C ASP A 81 -10.47 -10.19 -18.40
N ALA A 82 -10.80 -9.03 -17.84
CA ALA A 82 -11.57 -7.99 -18.53
C ALA A 82 -10.82 -7.47 -19.77
N LEU A 83 -9.51 -7.22 -19.64
CA LEU A 83 -8.65 -6.83 -20.75
C LEU A 83 -8.56 -7.95 -21.79
N ARG A 84 -8.57 -9.23 -21.35
CA ARG A 84 -8.46 -10.37 -22.26
C ARG A 84 -9.65 -10.54 -23.18
N ARG A 85 -10.84 -10.14 -22.70
CA ARG A 85 -12.07 -10.21 -23.48
C ARG A 85 -12.25 -9.04 -24.44
N LYS A 86 -11.70 -7.87 -24.13
CA LYS A 86 -11.92 -6.63 -24.89
C LYS A 86 -10.72 -6.18 -25.73
N GLY A 87 -9.51 -6.58 -25.37
CA GLY A 87 -8.27 -6.12 -25.98
C GLY A 87 -7.59 -7.15 -26.88
N PRO A 88 -6.69 -6.69 -27.78
CA PRO A 88 -5.85 -7.58 -28.58
C PRO A 88 -4.86 -8.34 -27.70
N ARG A 89 -4.47 -9.56 -28.12
CA ARG A 89 -3.54 -10.42 -27.36
C ARG A 89 -2.19 -9.76 -27.07
N SER A 90 -1.71 -8.89 -27.96
CA SER A 90 -0.46 -8.16 -27.76
C SER A 90 -0.52 -7.24 -26.54
N LEU A 91 -1.63 -6.51 -26.34
CA LEU A 91 -1.80 -5.61 -25.20
C LEU A 91 -1.80 -6.36 -23.87
N LEU A 92 -2.38 -7.56 -23.85
CA LEU A 92 -2.33 -8.45 -22.68
C LEU A 92 -0.91 -8.89 -22.38
N PHE A 93 -0.17 -9.30 -23.39
CA PHE A 93 1.20 -9.76 -23.22
C PHE A 93 2.10 -8.65 -22.71
N PHE A 94 2.02 -7.46 -23.32
CA PHE A 94 2.76 -6.28 -22.85
C PHE A 94 2.35 -5.88 -21.44
N GLY A 95 1.05 -5.84 -21.14
CA GLY A 95 0.56 -5.52 -19.80
C GLY A 95 1.01 -6.52 -18.74
N ALA A 96 0.94 -7.82 -19.04
CA ALA A 96 1.38 -8.87 -18.14
C ALA A 96 2.91 -8.86 -17.93
N ALA A 97 3.70 -8.65 -18.99
CA ALA A 97 5.14 -8.53 -18.90
C ALA A 97 5.57 -7.30 -18.10
N ALA A 98 4.93 -6.15 -18.36
CA ALA A 98 5.18 -4.91 -17.62
C ALA A 98 4.81 -5.06 -16.13
N LEU A 99 3.65 -5.67 -15.83
CA LEU A 99 3.26 -5.97 -14.45
C LEU A 99 4.26 -6.91 -13.78
N LEU A 100 4.69 -7.97 -14.46
CA LEU A 100 5.67 -8.91 -13.91
C LEU A 100 6.99 -8.21 -13.59
N ALA A 101 7.50 -7.38 -14.51
CA ALA A 101 8.73 -6.63 -14.31
C ALA A 101 8.59 -5.62 -13.16
N ALA A 102 7.54 -4.80 -13.16
CA ALA A 102 7.28 -3.80 -12.13
C ALA A 102 7.15 -4.43 -10.74
N ASN A 103 6.33 -5.47 -10.59
CA ASN A 103 6.17 -6.16 -9.31
C ASN A 103 7.45 -6.87 -8.86
N SER A 104 8.26 -7.39 -9.78
CA SER A 104 9.54 -8.03 -9.42
C SER A 104 10.53 -7.01 -8.85
N ILE A 105 10.60 -5.82 -9.46
CA ILE A 105 11.41 -4.70 -8.95
C ILE A 105 10.86 -4.24 -7.59
N ASN A 106 9.54 -4.12 -7.47
CA ASN A 106 8.88 -3.70 -6.23
C ASN A 106 9.18 -4.63 -5.07
N VAL A 107 9.01 -5.95 -5.26
CA VAL A 107 9.34 -6.95 -4.24
C VAL A 107 10.83 -6.89 -3.85
N GLY A 108 11.71 -6.66 -4.83
CA GLY A 108 13.14 -6.45 -4.55
C GLY A 108 13.39 -5.23 -3.66
N ALA A 109 12.77 -4.10 -4.01
CA ALA A 109 12.87 -2.84 -3.25
C ALA A 109 12.27 -2.96 -1.84
N ASP A 110 11.14 -3.67 -1.71
CA ASP A 110 10.49 -3.91 -0.42
C ASP A 110 11.38 -4.75 0.49
N LEU A 111 11.98 -5.83 -0.03
CA LEU A 111 12.91 -6.66 0.73
C LEU A 111 14.14 -5.89 1.17
N SER A 112 14.71 -5.02 0.33
CA SER A 112 15.82 -4.16 0.71
C SER A 112 15.40 -3.14 1.77
N GLY A 113 14.27 -2.45 1.60
CA GLY A 113 13.80 -1.45 2.56
C GLY A 113 13.52 -2.05 3.95
N MET A 114 12.93 -3.25 3.98
CA MET A 114 12.74 -4.01 5.22
C MET A 114 14.07 -4.42 5.86
N ALA A 115 15.03 -4.87 5.04
CA ALA A 115 16.33 -5.31 5.51
C ALA A 115 17.16 -4.16 6.08
N ASP A 116 17.19 -3.00 5.42
CA ASP A 116 17.87 -1.81 5.89
C ASP A 116 17.26 -1.30 7.20
N SER A 117 15.93 -1.32 7.30
CA SER A 117 15.22 -0.99 8.56
C SER A 117 15.60 -1.95 9.70
N ALA A 118 15.75 -3.25 9.40
CA ALA A 118 16.16 -4.26 10.39
C ALA A 118 17.64 -4.12 10.78
N GLU A 119 18.52 -3.78 9.85
CA GLU A 119 19.92 -3.44 10.12
C GLU A 119 20.01 -2.23 11.05
N MET A 120 19.23 -1.17 10.82
CA MET A 120 19.18 -0.01 11.71
C MET A 120 18.78 -0.35 13.16
N LEU A 121 17.94 -1.36 13.35
CA LEU A 121 17.48 -1.80 14.67
C LEU A 121 18.47 -2.75 15.38
N THR A 122 19.19 -3.58 14.63
CA THR A 122 19.95 -4.71 15.18
C THR A 122 21.46 -4.60 14.98
N GLY A 123 21.92 -3.76 14.06
CA GLY A 123 23.31 -3.64 13.61
C GLY A 123 23.81 -4.83 12.78
N ILE A 124 22.95 -5.77 12.40
CA ILE A 124 23.30 -6.93 11.59
C ILE A 124 23.11 -6.59 10.10
N ASN A 125 24.06 -7.02 9.26
CA ASN A 125 24.10 -6.73 7.82
C ASN A 125 22.78 -7.04 7.08
N SER A 126 22.29 -6.08 6.30
CA SER A 126 21.03 -6.15 5.55
C SER A 126 20.93 -7.35 4.61
N HIS A 127 22.03 -7.81 3.99
CA HIS A 127 21.98 -8.95 3.06
C HIS A 127 21.45 -10.23 3.73
N ILE A 128 21.72 -10.42 5.03
CA ILE A 128 21.18 -11.54 5.80
C ILE A 128 19.66 -11.39 5.92
N TYR A 129 19.19 -10.19 6.25
CA TYR A 129 17.76 -9.91 6.37
C TYR A 129 17.01 -10.04 5.05
N VAL A 130 17.59 -9.64 3.92
CA VAL A 130 16.99 -9.84 2.59
C VAL A 130 16.69 -11.32 2.36
N VAL A 131 17.66 -12.21 2.64
CA VAL A 131 17.48 -13.65 2.48
C VAL A 131 16.45 -14.19 3.47
N VAL A 132 16.54 -13.79 4.74
CA VAL A 132 15.62 -14.24 5.80
C VAL A 132 14.18 -13.82 5.48
N PHE A 133 13.94 -12.56 5.17
CA PHE A 133 12.61 -12.05 4.82
C PHE A 133 12.10 -12.67 3.52
N GLY A 134 12.95 -12.81 2.49
CA GLY A 134 12.58 -13.45 1.23
C GLY A 134 12.12 -14.90 1.42
N VAL A 135 12.88 -15.70 2.17
CA VAL A 135 12.51 -17.09 2.49
C VAL A 135 11.25 -17.15 3.35
N ALA A 136 11.15 -16.31 4.39
CA ALA A 136 9.98 -16.27 5.26
C ALA A 136 8.69 -15.90 4.51
N ILE A 137 8.74 -14.88 3.65
CA ILE A 137 7.60 -14.43 2.82
C ILE A 137 7.23 -15.50 1.79
N ALA A 138 8.22 -16.16 1.16
CA ALA A 138 7.97 -17.25 0.22
C ALA A 138 7.23 -18.42 0.90
N ILE A 139 7.72 -18.86 2.07
CA ILE A 139 7.07 -19.92 2.86
C ILE A 139 5.67 -19.47 3.28
N ALA A 140 5.52 -18.23 3.74
CA ALA A 140 4.22 -17.70 4.17
C ALA A 140 3.22 -17.69 3.01
N THR A 141 3.63 -17.29 1.80
CA THR A 141 2.78 -17.23 0.62
C THR A 141 2.31 -18.62 0.17
N ILE A 142 3.16 -19.64 0.29
CA ILE A 142 2.82 -21.02 -0.06
C ILE A 142 1.91 -21.65 1.01
N ARG A 143 2.14 -21.35 2.30
CA ARG A 143 1.49 -22.06 3.41
C ARG A 143 0.19 -21.41 3.89
N PHE A 144 0.06 -20.08 3.81
CA PHE A 144 -1.11 -19.37 4.32
C PHE A 144 -2.17 -19.13 3.24
N ARG A 145 -3.44 -19.31 3.64
CA ARG A 145 -4.59 -18.93 2.80
C ARG A 145 -4.75 -17.41 2.81
N TYR A 146 -5.20 -16.86 1.68
CA TYR A 146 -5.46 -15.42 1.49
C TYR A 146 -6.19 -14.76 2.67
N HIS A 147 -7.21 -15.40 3.23
CA HIS A 147 -7.98 -14.81 4.34
C HIS A 147 -7.14 -14.57 5.62
N ARG A 148 -6.13 -15.41 5.88
CA ARG A 148 -5.19 -15.20 6.99
C ARG A 148 -4.24 -14.05 6.70
N ILE A 149 -3.68 -13.99 5.49
CA ILE A 149 -2.78 -12.92 5.05
C ILE A 149 -3.49 -11.57 5.11
N ALA A 150 -4.71 -11.48 4.55
CA ALA A 150 -5.54 -10.28 4.61
C ALA A 150 -5.92 -9.88 6.03
N GLY A 151 -6.07 -10.85 6.95
CA GLY A 151 -6.28 -10.57 8.37
C GLY A 151 -5.05 -9.95 9.02
N ILE A 152 -3.87 -10.52 8.77
CA ILE A 152 -2.58 -10.02 9.28
C ILE A 152 -2.31 -8.61 8.75
N MET A 153 -2.53 -8.36 7.47
CA MET A 153 -2.32 -7.04 6.86
C MET A 153 -3.16 -5.94 7.51
N LYS A 154 -4.40 -6.23 7.92
CA LYS A 154 -5.22 -5.22 8.64
C LYS A 154 -4.62 -4.83 9.98
N TRP A 155 -4.04 -5.79 10.71
CA TRP A 155 -3.37 -5.51 11.97
C TRP A 155 -2.04 -4.80 11.75
N LEU A 156 -1.29 -5.20 10.72
CA LEU A 156 -0.03 -4.55 10.35
C LEU A 156 -0.25 -3.10 9.92
N ALA A 157 -1.37 -2.81 9.22
CA ALA A 157 -1.75 -1.45 8.85
C ALA A 157 -1.92 -0.51 10.06
N LEU A 158 -2.28 -1.03 11.24
CA LEU A 158 -2.36 -0.21 12.45
C LEU A 158 -0.99 0.32 12.89
N ILE A 159 0.11 -0.32 12.50
CA ILE A 159 1.46 0.17 12.77
C ILE A 159 1.72 1.50 12.05
N LEU A 160 1.03 1.80 10.95
CA LEU A 160 1.15 3.07 10.24
C LEU A 160 0.77 4.28 11.12
N PHE A 161 -0.04 4.08 12.17
CA PHE A 161 -0.31 5.12 13.18
C PHE A 161 0.94 5.55 13.95
N ALA A 162 2.00 4.74 13.98
CA ALA A 162 3.28 5.13 14.54
C ALA A 162 3.84 6.40 13.85
N TYR A 163 3.63 6.58 12.54
CA TYR A 163 4.05 7.79 11.83
C TYR A 163 3.33 9.04 12.32
N VAL A 164 2.03 8.92 12.64
CA VAL A 164 1.26 10.03 13.22
C VAL A 164 1.84 10.42 14.57
N ILE A 165 2.16 9.43 15.41
CA ILE A 165 2.80 9.67 16.72
C ILE A 165 4.16 10.33 16.53
N THR A 166 4.99 9.82 15.62
CA THR A 166 6.31 10.38 15.30
C THR A 166 6.21 11.83 14.82
N ALA A 167 5.21 12.18 14.01
CA ALA A 167 4.99 13.55 13.58
C ALA A 167 4.72 14.51 14.76
N PHE A 168 3.98 14.06 15.79
CA PHE A 168 3.79 14.85 17.01
C PHE A 168 5.06 14.96 17.86
N ILE A 169 5.89 13.91 17.89
CA ILE A 169 7.15 13.90 18.65
C ILE A 169 8.20 14.81 18.02
N ILE A 170 8.34 14.77 16.69
CA ILE A 170 9.30 15.60 15.96
C ILE A 170 8.94 17.09 16.07
N GLY A 171 7.65 17.41 16.19
CA GLY A 171 7.17 18.79 16.33
C GLY A 171 7.51 19.67 15.12
N PRO A 172 7.14 19.28 13.88
CA PRO A 172 7.40 20.09 12.70
C PRO A 172 6.62 21.41 12.75
N ASP A 173 7.08 22.40 11.97
CA ASP A 173 6.29 23.62 11.78
C ASP A 173 5.01 23.30 11.00
N TRP A 174 3.92 23.11 11.73
CA TRP A 174 2.60 22.82 11.17
C TRP A 174 2.12 23.86 10.17
N ARG A 175 2.58 25.12 10.27
CA ARG A 175 2.24 26.16 9.29
C ARG A 175 2.94 25.91 7.97
N ALA A 176 4.21 25.53 8.01
CA ALA A 176 4.97 25.14 6.81
C ALA A 176 4.38 23.87 6.18
N VAL A 177 4.09 22.84 6.98
CA VAL A 177 3.44 21.60 6.51
C VAL A 177 2.12 21.88 5.80
N LEU A 178 1.23 22.67 6.41
CA LEU A 178 -0.05 23.04 5.80
C LEU A 178 0.14 23.86 4.53
N ARG A 179 1.05 24.85 4.55
CA ARG A 179 1.36 25.67 3.38
C ARG A 179 1.84 24.80 2.22
N ASP A 180 2.79 23.93 2.46
CA ASP A 180 3.40 23.10 1.42
C ASP A 180 2.50 21.93 0.98
N THR A 181 1.44 21.63 1.75
CA THR A 181 0.39 20.67 1.35
C THR A 181 -0.58 21.27 0.33
N PHE A 182 -0.87 22.59 0.39
CA PHE A 182 -1.85 23.24 -0.49
C PHE A 182 -1.25 24.13 -1.56
N ILE A 183 -0.04 24.65 -1.32
CA ILE A 183 0.65 25.56 -2.25
C ILE A 183 1.77 24.77 -2.92
N PRO A 184 1.70 24.57 -4.25
CA PRO A 184 2.77 23.91 -4.98
C PRO A 184 4.05 24.73 -4.86
N SER A 185 5.08 24.11 -4.29
CA SER A 185 6.42 24.65 -4.23
C SER A 185 7.38 23.65 -4.86
N LEU A 186 8.44 24.17 -5.48
CA LEU A 186 9.55 23.35 -5.94
C LEU A 186 10.72 23.58 -4.98
N PRO A 187 11.52 22.55 -4.68
CA PRO A 187 12.73 22.72 -3.89
C PRO A 187 13.68 23.67 -4.64
N SER A 188 13.99 24.80 -4.02
CA SER A 188 14.84 25.83 -4.64
C SER A 188 16.35 25.62 -4.39
N ASP A 189 16.73 24.70 -3.50
CA ASP A 189 18.12 24.43 -3.14
C ASP A 189 18.45 22.93 -3.11
N HIS A 190 19.58 22.57 -3.72
CA HIS A 190 20.13 21.21 -3.78
C HIS A 190 21.25 21.02 -2.75
N ASN A 191 21.07 21.53 -1.52
CA ASN A 191 22.06 21.41 -0.44
C ASN A 191 21.35 21.23 0.90
N ALA A 192 21.04 19.98 1.25
CA ALA A 192 20.77 19.55 2.62
C ALA A 192 21.40 18.16 2.81
#